data_AF-A0A7R9W9V7-F1
#
_entry.id   AF-A0A7R9W9V7-F1
#
_cell.length_a   1.000
_cell.length_b   1.000
_cell.length_c   1.000
_cell.angle_alpha   90.00
_cell.angle_beta   90.00
_cell.angle_gamma   90.00
#
_symmetry.space_group_name_H-M   'P 1'
#
loop_
_entity.id
_entity.type
_entity.pdbx_description
1 polymer ?
#
loop_
_entity_poly.entity_id
_entity_poly.type
_entity_poly.pdbx_seq_one_letter_code
_entity_poly.pdbx_strand_id
1 'polypeptide(L)'
;AAAYCTGLLIARRTLQKLGMDELYTGNEEVTGEVVSCEVGSESNPNKTKTFYVEEVEDERRPFRAVLDVGISTTSTGNRVFGALKGATDGGLDIPHSEK
;
A
#
# COMPACT_ATOMS: atom_id res chain seq x y z
N ALA A 1 -16.35 -3.42 4.85
CA ALA A 1 -16.01 -4.84 4.67
C ALA A 1 -15.70 -5.19 3.21
N ALA A 2 -16.67 -5.32 2.30
CA ALA A 2 -16.41 -5.81 0.93
C ALA A 2 -15.33 -5.02 0.16
N ALA A 3 -15.34 -3.69 0.21
CA ALA A 3 -14.33 -2.87 -0.48
C ALA A 3 -12.89 -3.18 -0.02
N TYR A 4 -12.70 -3.39 1.28
CA TYR A 4 -11.42 -3.82 1.85
C TYR A 4 -10.99 -5.18 1.29
N CYS A 5 -11.88 -6.18 1.34
CA CYS A 5 -11.59 -7.50 0.79
C CYS A 5 -11.24 -7.44 -0.70
N THR A 6 -11.88 -6.56 -1.48
CA THR A 6 -11.54 -6.39 -2.90
C THR A 6 -10.17 -5.75 -3.10
N GLY A 7 -9.81 -4.77 -2.26
CA GLY A 7 -8.47 -4.17 -2.24
C GLY A 7 -7.39 -5.21 -1.94
N LEU A 8 -7.60 -6.00 -0.89
CA LEU A 8 -6.68 -7.07 -0.48
C LEU A 8 -6.51 -8.10 -1.60
N LEU A 9 -7.62 -8.54 -2.20
CA LEU A 9 -7.58 -9.51 -3.28
C LEU A 9 -6.81 -9.00 -4.52
N ILE A 10 -7.01 -7.74 -4.91
CA ILE A 10 -6.31 -7.19 -6.08
C ILE A 10 -4.83 -7.00 -5.80
N ALA A 11 -4.45 -6.60 -4.58
CA ALA A 11 -3.05 -6.49 -4.15
C ALA A 11 -2.34 -7.84 -4.27
N ARG A 12 -2.86 -8.89 -3.61
CA ARG A 12 -2.26 -10.23 -3.65
C ARG A 12 -2.16 -10.80 -5.07
N ARG A 13 -3.21 -10.63 -5.89
CA ARG A 13 -3.19 -11.07 -7.30
C ARG A 13 -2.18 -10.32 -8.15
N THR A 14 -1.98 -9.03 -7.88
CA THR A 14 -1.04 -8.21 -8.66
C THR A 14 0.39 -8.58 -8.29
N LEU A 15 0.69 -8.72 -7.01
CA LEU A 15 2.01 -9.14 -6.54
C LEU A 15 2.37 -10.56 -7.01
N GLN A 16 1.42 -11.50 -6.97
CA GLN A 16 1.63 -12.85 -7.49
C GLN A 16 1.95 -12.86 -8.99
N LYS A 17 1.26 -12.04 -9.79
CA LYS A 17 1.55 -11.91 -11.23
C LYS A 17 2.93 -11.32 -11.51
N LEU A 18 3.46 -10.51 -10.60
CA LEU A 18 4.76 -9.84 -10.73
C LEU A 18 5.90 -10.61 -10.04
N GLY A 19 5.59 -11.72 -9.35
CA GLY A 19 6.54 -12.51 -8.57
C GLY A 19 7.09 -11.75 -7.36
N MET A 20 6.23 -11.03 -6.66
CA MET A 20 6.58 -10.19 -5.49
C MET A 20 5.70 -10.48 -4.27
N ASP A 21 4.88 -11.52 -4.33
CA ASP A 21 3.94 -11.90 -3.30
C ASP A 21 4.61 -12.43 -2.03
N GLU A 22 5.78 -13.07 -2.16
CA GLU A 22 6.59 -13.50 -1.01
C GLU A 22 7.43 -12.36 -0.42
N LEU A 23 7.92 -11.44 -1.26
CA LEU A 23 8.71 -10.27 -0.81
C LEU A 23 7.87 -9.25 -0.05
N TYR A 24 6.61 -9.07 -0.47
CA TYR A 24 5.69 -8.12 0.15
C TYR A 24 4.40 -8.86 0.50
N THR A 25 4.41 -9.61 1.60
CA THR A 25 3.25 -10.36 2.11
C THR A 25 2.11 -9.43 2.53
N GLY A 26 2.44 -8.22 2.97
CA GLY A 26 1.49 -7.27 3.54
C GLY A 26 1.23 -7.57 5.02
N ASN A 27 0.25 -6.89 5.60
CA ASN A 27 -0.03 -6.96 7.03
C ASN A 27 -0.85 -8.21 7.36
N GLU A 28 -0.28 -9.14 8.13
CA GLU A 28 -0.98 -10.36 8.55
C GLU A 28 -2.07 -10.08 9.61
N GLU A 29 -1.81 -9.12 10.50
CA GLU A 29 -2.75 -8.66 11.51
C GLU A 29 -3.37 -7.31 11.13
N VAL A 30 -4.70 -7.29 11.01
CA VAL A 30 -5.43 -6.07 10.60
C VAL A 30 -5.70 -5.19 11.82
N THR A 31 -4.75 -4.30 12.16
CA THR A 31 -4.87 -3.35 13.29
C THR A 31 -5.61 -2.06 12.93
N GLY A 32 -5.71 -1.74 11.64
CA GLY A 32 -6.33 -0.50 11.14
C GLY A 32 -5.37 0.70 11.09
N GLU A 33 -4.14 0.54 11.55
CA GLU A 33 -3.10 1.59 11.53
C GLU A 33 -2.47 1.73 10.15
N VAL A 34 -1.98 2.93 9.80
CA VAL A 34 -1.21 3.13 8.57
C VAL A 34 0.21 2.62 8.79
N VAL A 35 0.57 1.59 8.06
CA VAL A 35 1.93 1.05 8.07
C VAL A 35 2.74 1.76 6.99
N SER A 36 3.89 2.31 7.40
CA SER A 36 4.82 2.96 6.49
C SER A 36 6.25 2.89 7.01
N CYS A 37 7.20 2.77 6.09
CA CYS A 37 8.63 2.86 6.36
C CYS A 37 9.25 4.01 5.56
N GLU A 38 10.26 4.65 6.15
CA GLU A 38 11.00 5.74 5.53
C GLU A 38 12.40 5.26 5.15
N VAL A 39 12.72 5.34 3.85
CA VAL A 39 14.03 4.92 3.32
C VAL A 39 14.75 6.12 2.74
N GLY A 40 15.98 6.34 3.19
CA GLY A 40 16.88 7.36 2.65
C GLY A 40 17.34 7.01 1.23
N SER A 41 17.38 7.97 0.33
CA SER A 41 17.92 7.76 -1.01
C SER A 41 19.45 7.77 -0.97
N GLU A 42 20.11 6.68 -1.39
CA GLU A 42 21.58 6.62 -1.50
C GLU A 42 22.16 7.75 -2.36
N SER A 43 21.39 8.20 -3.37
CA SER A 43 21.78 9.27 -4.29
C SER A 43 21.64 10.70 -3.74
N ASN A 44 20.89 10.90 -2.65
CA ASN A 44 20.76 12.21 -2.00
C ASN A 44 20.43 12.01 -0.51
N PRO A 45 21.41 12.21 0.40
CA PRO A 45 21.22 11.97 1.84
C PRO A 45 20.17 12.86 2.49
N ASN A 46 19.76 13.96 1.84
CA ASN A 46 18.69 14.84 2.33
C ASN A 46 17.29 14.47 1.81
N LYS A 47 17.14 13.39 1.04
CA LYS A 47 15.85 12.99 0.45
C LYS A 47 15.40 11.64 1.00
N THR A 48 14.54 11.70 2.00
CA THR A 48 13.81 10.54 2.54
C THR A 48 12.58 10.26 1.68
N LYS A 49 12.31 8.99 1.37
CA LYS A 49 11.09 8.57 0.70
C LYS A 49 10.30 7.63 1.60
N THR A 50 9.03 7.98 1.83
CA THR A 50 8.07 7.13 2.54
C THR A 50 7.48 6.09 1.59
N PHE A 51 7.45 4.86 2.05
CA PHE A 51 6.79 3.71 1.45
C PHE A 51 5.70 3.19 2.39
N TYR A 52 4.59 2.71 1.83
CA TYR A 52 3.41 2.27 2.60
C TYR A 52 3.34 0.75 2.67
N VAL A 53 4.47 0.17 3.08
CA VAL A 53 4.69 -1.25 3.36
C VAL A 53 5.51 -1.35 4.65
N GLU A 54 5.52 -2.52 5.29
CA GLU A 54 6.24 -2.74 6.55
C GLU A 54 7.75 -2.46 6.43
N GLU A 55 8.37 -3.03 5.41
CA GLU A 55 9.79 -2.87 5.11
C GLU A 55 10.02 -2.83 3.60
N VAL A 56 11.11 -2.20 3.17
CA VAL A 56 11.52 -2.22 1.76
C VAL A 56 12.62 -3.25 1.61
N GLU A 57 12.35 -4.28 0.80
CA GLU A 57 13.33 -5.30 0.46
C GLU A 57 14.40 -4.73 -0.49
N ASP A 58 15.66 -5.10 -0.25
CA ASP A 58 16.82 -4.62 -1.00
C ASP A 58 16.83 -5.10 -2.46
N GLU A 59 16.32 -6.30 -2.72
CA GLU A 59 16.32 -6.89 -4.07
C GLU A 59 15.40 -6.15 -5.03
N ARG A 60 14.19 -5.80 -4.58
CA ARG A 60 13.17 -5.20 -5.43
C ARG A 60 12.23 -4.32 -4.62
N ARG A 61 12.15 -3.04 -5.01
CA ARG A 61 11.23 -2.07 -4.41
C ARG A 61 9.76 -2.49 -4.55
N PRO A 62 8.88 -2.10 -3.60
CA PRO A 62 7.48 -2.49 -3.63
C PRO A 62 6.77 -1.93 -4.86
N PHE A 63 5.70 -2.61 -5.28
CA PHE A 63 4.90 -2.15 -6.41
C PHE A 63 4.11 -0.90 -5.99
N ARG A 64 4.46 0.24 -6.59
CA ARG A 64 3.82 1.51 -6.30
C ARG A 64 2.61 1.75 -7.18
N ALA A 65 1.48 2.07 -6.56
CA ALA A 65 0.24 2.47 -7.22
C ALA A 65 -0.25 3.83 -6.67
N VAL A 66 -1.09 4.52 -7.46
CA VAL A 66 -1.77 5.75 -7.04
C VAL A 66 -3.27 5.51 -7.08
N LEU A 67 -3.98 5.91 -6.04
CA LEU A 67 -5.43 5.79 -6.01
C LEU A 67 -6.08 6.79 -6.96
N ASP A 68 -6.85 6.29 -7.93
CA ASP A 68 -7.75 7.09 -8.74
C ASP A 68 -9.19 6.92 -8.22
N VAL A 69 -9.77 8.02 -7.73
CA VAL A 69 -11.14 8.05 -7.19
C VAL A 69 -12.18 8.49 -8.22
N GLY A 70 -11.74 8.95 -9.40
CA GLY A 70 -12.59 9.55 -10.42
C GLY A 70 -13.41 10.72 -9.87
N ILE A 71 -14.73 10.70 -10.14
CA ILE A 71 -15.68 11.72 -9.67
C ILE A 71 -16.23 11.47 -8.26
N SER A 72 -15.71 10.45 -7.55
CA SER A 72 -16.18 10.11 -6.21
C SER A 72 -15.72 11.15 -5.19
N THR A 73 -16.62 11.61 -4.32
CA THR A 73 -16.28 12.56 -3.25
C THR A 73 -15.39 11.91 -2.19
N THR A 74 -14.25 12.51 -1.88
CA THR A 74 -13.27 12.03 -0.87
C THR A 74 -13.66 12.45 0.55
N SER A 75 -14.77 11.94 1.07
CA SER A 75 -15.18 12.14 2.46
C SER A 75 -14.65 11.05 3.39
N THR A 76 -14.35 11.39 4.64
CA THR A 76 -13.98 10.41 5.68
C THR A 76 -15.05 9.31 5.78
N GLY A 77 -14.62 8.05 5.81
CA GLY A 77 -15.51 6.89 5.84
C GLY A 77 -16.05 6.43 4.47
N ASN A 78 -15.65 7.07 3.37
CA ASN A 78 -16.02 6.58 2.04
C ASN A 78 -15.38 5.20 1.76
N ARG A 79 -16.16 4.31 1.12
CA ARG A 79 -15.78 2.92 0.79
C ARG A 79 -14.55 2.84 -0.13
N VAL A 80 -14.26 3.87 -0.93
CA VAL A 80 -13.04 3.94 -1.76
C VAL A 80 -11.78 3.82 -0.90
N PHE A 81 -11.78 4.41 0.30
CA PHE A 81 -10.67 4.30 1.24
C PHE A 81 -10.60 2.93 1.90
N GLY A 82 -11.73 2.23 2.01
CA GLY A 82 -11.72 0.81 2.38
C GLY A 82 -10.97 -0.04 1.37
N ALA A 83 -11.18 0.19 0.06
CA ALA A 83 -10.44 -0.50 -0.99
C ALA A 83 -8.96 -0.13 -1.00
N LEU A 84 -8.64 1.15 -0.79
CA LEU A 84 -7.26 1.60 -0.59
C LEU A 84 -6.59 0.85 0.56
N LYS A 85 -7.24 0.81 1.73
CA LYS A 85 -6.67 0.18 2.93
C LYS A 85 -6.46 -1.32 2.75
N GLY A 86 -7.41 -2.00 2.11
CA GLY A 86 -7.22 -3.42 1.76
C GLY A 86 -6.06 -3.64 0.80
N ALA A 87 -5.89 -2.74 -0.18
CA ALA A 87 -4.81 -2.86 -1.16
C ALA A 87 -3.42 -2.60 -0.54
N THR A 88 -3.32 -1.65 0.39
CA THR A 88 -2.07 -1.37 1.12
C THR A 88 -1.72 -2.50 2.06
N ASP A 89 -2.69 -3.00 2.83
CA ASP A 89 -2.49 -4.14 3.73
C ASP A 89 -2.15 -5.42 2.96
N GLY A 90 -2.47 -5.49 1.67
CA GLY A 90 -2.05 -6.60 0.80
C GLY A 90 -0.63 -6.50 0.25
N GLY A 91 0.12 -5.45 0.59
CA GLY A 91 1.52 -5.25 0.20
C GLY A 91 1.77 -4.25 -0.95
N LEU A 92 0.75 -3.49 -1.39
CA LEU A 92 0.97 -2.42 -2.38
C LEU A 92 1.43 -1.11 -1.74
N ASP A 93 2.46 -0.48 -2.30
CA ASP A 93 2.86 0.88 -1.93
C ASP A 93 1.88 1.89 -2.54
N ILE A 94 0.87 2.30 -1.78
CA ILE A 94 -0.07 3.36 -2.19
C ILE A 94 0.09 4.55 -1.26
N PRO A 95 0.54 5.71 -1.75
CA PRO A 95 0.67 6.90 -0.92
C PRO A 95 -0.65 7.43 -0.40
N HIS A 96 -0.79 7.53 0.92
CA HIS A 96 -2.01 8.03 1.58
C HIS A 96 -1.74 8.64 2.96
N SER A 97 -2.79 9.19 3.58
CA SER A 97 -2.78 9.67 4.96
C SER A 97 -3.94 9.07 5.73
N GLU A 98 -3.90 9.15 7.07
CA GLU A 98 -5.00 8.74 7.96
C GLU A 98 -6.23 9.65 7.88
N LYS A 99 -6.09 10.84 7.28
CA LYS A 99 -7.13 11.86 7.16
C LYS A 99 -7.98 11.69 5.92
#